data_AF-A0A6I4YTU7-F1
#
_entry.id   AF-A0A6I4YTU7-F1
#
_cell.length_a   1.000
_cell.length_b   1.000
_cell.length_c   1.000
_cell.angle_alpha   90.00
_cell.angle_beta   90.00
_cell.angle_gamma   90.00
#
_symmetry.space_group_name_H-M   'P 1'
#
loop_
_entity.id
_entity.type
_entity.pdbx_description
1 polymer ?
#
loop_
_entity_poly.entity_id
_entity_poly.type
_entity_poly.pdbx_seq_one_letter_code
_entity_poly.pdbx_strand_id
1 'polypeptide(L)'
;MSHYRKLGLVGGAFAAILAAAPAHAEAPADHPALAPTRDVVVTYRFWAGGNAAAPEKKVMVSFAADGNQLRIDPIGVQGITILDRLKQRVTLISTEKKSYIQFLPVNGLSNPFMLSLNMTYHAEGMGTVAGHECRRWSIESPKGKAQACVTDDGVILAEAGVDSDGVSGKMEAENVTYRDLPASTFEPPEGYQKIQRNTPSQKVRQGEPVPGANVVHHHAETGHQIDTTQPAASNDSAGDGSVYHSDQPSHGAGQ
;
A
#
# COMPACT_ATOMS: atom_id res chain seq x y z
N MET A 1 23.77 66.47 71.54
CA MET A 1 24.26 67.37 70.47
C MET A 1 23.54 67.01 69.18
N SER A 2 22.99 68.03 68.55
CA SER A 2 22.25 68.01 67.27
C SER A 2 23.07 67.39 66.15
N HIS A 3 22.44 66.74 65.15
CA HIS A 3 22.44 67.23 63.75
C HIS A 3 21.78 66.24 62.75
N TYR A 4 20.72 66.78 62.12
CA TYR A 4 20.28 66.68 60.71
C TYR A 4 19.70 65.41 60.06
N ARG A 5 18.43 65.59 59.65
CA ARG A 5 17.64 64.99 58.56
C ARG A 5 18.44 64.68 57.28
N LYS A 6 18.04 63.60 56.59
CA LYS A 6 17.81 63.59 55.12
C LYS A 6 16.68 62.60 54.77
N LEU A 7 15.63 63.15 54.19
CA LEU A 7 14.56 62.44 53.49
C LEU A 7 15.11 62.04 52.10
N GLY A 8 14.96 60.77 51.70
CA GLY A 8 15.32 60.29 50.37
C GLY A 8 14.23 59.33 49.89
N LEU A 9 13.31 59.86 49.08
CA LEU A 9 12.34 59.09 48.31
C LEU A 9 13.09 58.47 47.12
N VAL A 10 13.19 57.15 47.04
CA VAL A 10 13.63 56.45 45.82
C VAL A 10 12.55 55.44 45.48
N GLY A 11 11.82 55.72 44.40
CA GLY A 11 10.86 54.81 43.80
C GLY A 11 11.58 53.62 43.17
N GLY A 12 11.14 52.41 43.52
CA GLY A 12 11.57 51.18 42.87
C GLY A 12 10.42 50.65 42.02
N ALA A 13 10.54 50.80 40.69
CA ALA A 13 9.69 50.13 39.72
C ALA A 13 9.96 48.61 39.79
N PHE A 14 8.95 47.83 40.16
CA PHE A 14 9.01 46.37 40.04
C PHE A 14 8.79 45.99 38.57
N ALA A 15 9.89 45.73 37.86
CA ALA A 15 9.87 45.13 36.54
C ALA A 15 9.45 43.65 36.67
N ALA A 16 8.27 43.30 36.17
CA ALA A 16 7.81 41.93 36.04
C ALA A 16 8.57 41.24 34.88
N ILE A 17 9.47 40.33 35.22
CA ILE A 17 10.16 39.47 34.25
C ILE A 17 9.17 38.37 33.85
N LEU A 18 8.61 38.46 32.64
CA LEU A 18 7.92 37.33 32.00
C LEU A 18 8.97 36.28 31.62
N ALA A 19 9.00 35.17 32.33
CA ALA A 19 9.73 33.98 31.91
C ALA A 19 9.01 33.37 30.69
N ALA A 20 9.57 33.60 29.50
CA ALA A 20 9.19 32.88 28.29
C ALA A 20 9.69 31.43 28.44
N ALA A 21 8.77 30.49 28.71
CA ALA A 21 9.09 29.07 28.63
C ALA A 21 9.44 28.72 27.17
N PRO A 22 10.51 27.94 26.92
CA PRO A 22 10.84 27.50 25.58
C PRO A 22 9.70 26.59 25.09
N ALA A 23 9.07 26.96 23.98
CA ALA A 23 8.23 26.04 23.23
C ALA A 23 9.15 24.92 22.71
N HIS A 24 9.05 23.73 23.30
CA HIS A 24 9.72 22.56 22.78
C HIS A 24 9.07 22.22 21.44
N ALA A 25 9.75 22.60 20.35
CA ALA A 25 9.44 22.03 19.04
C ALA A 25 9.82 20.54 19.10
N GLU A 26 8.81 19.69 19.13
CA GLU A 26 8.99 18.24 19.05
C GLU A 26 9.75 17.92 17.75
N ALA A 27 10.77 17.07 17.84
CA ALA A 27 11.50 16.66 16.64
C ALA A 27 10.50 16.04 15.64
N PRO A 28 10.65 16.30 14.32
CA PRO A 28 9.79 15.68 13.33
C PRO A 28 9.84 14.16 13.53
N ALA A 29 8.68 13.52 13.61
CA ALA A 29 8.61 12.07 13.65
C ALA A 29 9.35 11.48 12.43
N ASP A 30 10.00 10.32 12.59
CA ASP A 30 10.74 9.65 11.52
C ASP A 30 9.81 9.12 10.40
N HIS A 31 8.49 9.18 10.59
CA HIS A 31 7.48 8.78 9.63
C HIS A 31 6.17 9.59 9.84
N PRO A 32 5.29 9.68 8.83
CA PRO A 32 3.95 10.23 9.00
C PRO A 32 3.09 9.34 9.91
N ALA A 33 1.98 9.86 10.42
CA ALA A 33 0.92 9.02 10.96
C ALA A 33 0.47 8.00 9.87
N LEU A 34 0.45 6.72 10.23
CA LEU A 34 0.27 5.63 9.26
C LEU A 34 -1.20 5.29 8.96
N ALA A 35 -2.10 5.84 9.77
CA ALA A 35 -3.54 5.71 9.60
C ALA A 35 -4.24 6.92 10.23
N PRO A 36 -5.43 7.29 9.73
CA PRO A 36 -6.27 8.31 10.34
C PRO A 36 -6.57 8.03 11.82
N THR A 37 -6.47 9.06 12.66
CA THR A 37 -6.86 9.00 14.09
C THR A 37 -8.26 9.59 14.35
N ARG A 38 -9.00 9.88 13.28
CA ARG A 38 -10.34 10.45 13.30
C ARG A 38 -11.19 9.80 12.24
N ASP A 39 -12.49 9.70 12.50
CA ASP A 39 -13.43 9.25 11.49
C ASP A 39 -13.46 10.26 10.33
N VAL A 40 -13.20 9.77 9.13
CA VAL A 40 -13.12 10.63 7.95
C VAL A 40 -13.58 9.89 6.70
N VAL A 41 -14.29 10.61 5.85
CA VAL A 41 -14.66 10.16 4.50
C VAL A 41 -13.92 11.01 3.49
N VAL A 42 -13.18 10.37 2.60
CA VAL A 42 -12.39 11.02 1.57
C VAL A 42 -12.83 10.53 0.20
N THR A 43 -13.10 11.45 -0.72
CA THR A 43 -13.28 11.13 -2.13
C THR A 43 -11.95 11.34 -2.83
N TYR A 44 -11.42 10.29 -3.46
CA TYR A 44 -10.17 10.32 -4.21
C TYR A 44 -10.40 10.21 -5.71
N ARG A 45 -9.52 10.84 -6.47
CA ARG A 45 -9.24 10.51 -7.88
C ARG A 45 -7.95 9.72 -7.94
N PHE A 46 -7.91 8.65 -8.72
CA PHE A 46 -6.72 7.83 -8.91
C PHE A 46 -6.47 7.50 -10.39
N TRP A 47 -5.19 7.46 -10.73
CA TRP A 47 -4.67 7.11 -12.05
C TRP A 47 -3.75 5.90 -11.88
N ALA A 48 -4.18 4.75 -12.40
CA ALA A 48 -3.48 3.48 -12.24
C ALA A 48 -2.59 3.19 -13.45
N GLY A 49 -1.34 2.81 -13.20
CA GLY A 49 -0.33 2.62 -14.24
C GLY A 49 0.39 3.94 -14.50
N GLY A 50 1.72 3.92 -14.43
CA GLY A 50 2.61 5.10 -14.57
C GLY A 50 2.58 5.79 -15.93
N ASN A 51 1.56 5.53 -16.76
CA ASN A 51 1.35 6.19 -18.04
C ASN A 51 0.33 7.31 -17.86
N ALA A 52 0.66 8.51 -18.35
CA ALA A 52 -0.20 9.69 -18.26
C ALA A 52 -1.59 9.55 -18.94
N ALA A 53 -1.80 8.48 -19.71
CA ALA A 53 -3.07 8.16 -20.38
C ALA A 53 -3.97 7.19 -19.58
N ALA A 54 -3.58 6.80 -18.36
CA ALA A 54 -4.40 5.94 -17.52
C ALA A 54 -5.76 6.60 -17.24
N PRO A 55 -6.89 5.87 -17.36
CA PRO A 55 -8.20 6.44 -17.07
C PRO A 55 -8.28 6.81 -15.59
N GLU A 56 -8.74 8.04 -15.33
CA GLU A 56 -9.11 8.47 -14.00
C GLU A 56 -10.24 7.58 -13.48
N LYS A 57 -10.11 7.16 -12.23
CA LYS A 57 -11.17 6.48 -11.50
C LYS A 57 -11.38 7.21 -10.17
N LYS A 58 -12.61 7.15 -9.65
CA LYS A 58 -12.95 7.75 -8.37
C LYS A 58 -13.34 6.70 -7.34
N VAL A 59 -12.93 6.91 -6.10
CA VAL A 59 -13.40 6.12 -4.96
C VAL A 59 -13.80 7.05 -3.82
N MET A 60 -14.75 6.60 -3.02
CA MET A 60 -14.98 7.13 -1.69
C MET A 60 -14.35 6.14 -0.68
N VAL A 61 -13.56 6.65 0.24
CA VAL A 61 -12.92 5.85 1.30
C VAL A 61 -13.37 6.39 2.64
N SER A 62 -13.92 5.51 3.48
CA SER A 62 -14.24 5.81 4.87
C SER A 62 -13.17 5.18 5.75
N PHE A 63 -12.63 5.95 6.70
CA PHE A 63 -11.63 5.49 7.66
C PHE A 63 -12.21 5.60 9.08
N ALA A 64 -12.01 4.56 9.88
CA ALA A 64 -12.36 4.57 11.29
C ALA A 64 -11.31 5.32 12.11
N ALA A 65 -11.73 6.00 13.17
CA ALA A 65 -10.87 6.79 14.06
C ALA A 65 -9.81 5.95 14.80
N ASP A 66 -10.02 4.64 14.91
CA ASP A 66 -9.06 3.72 15.51
C ASP A 66 -7.91 3.34 14.56
N GLY A 67 -7.95 3.81 13.30
CA GLY A 67 -6.96 3.52 12.27
C GLY A 67 -6.91 2.05 11.82
N ASN A 68 -7.85 1.21 12.26
CA ASN A 68 -7.84 -0.24 12.01
C ASN A 68 -8.74 -0.64 10.87
N GLN A 69 -9.81 0.13 10.60
CA GLN A 69 -10.79 -0.21 9.58
C GLN A 69 -10.85 0.85 8.51
N LEU A 70 -10.89 0.40 7.25
CA LEU A 70 -11.25 1.24 6.13
C LEU A 70 -12.25 0.54 5.20
N ARG A 71 -13.10 1.33 4.58
CA ARG A 71 -14.08 0.92 3.58
C ARG A 71 -13.81 1.69 2.30
N ILE A 72 -13.74 0.99 1.18
CA ILE A 72 -13.50 1.53 -0.15
C ILE A 72 -14.75 1.26 -0.99
N ASP A 73 -15.42 2.33 -1.40
CA ASP A 73 -16.59 2.34 -2.27
C ASP A 73 -16.18 3.00 -3.61
N PRO A 74 -15.82 2.22 -4.64
CA PRO A 74 -15.56 2.74 -5.98
C PRO A 74 -16.82 3.40 -6.56
N ILE A 75 -16.65 4.57 -7.18
CA ILE A 75 -17.77 5.30 -7.79
C ILE A 75 -18.05 4.72 -9.18
N GLY A 76 -19.32 4.35 -9.43
CA GLY A 76 -19.76 3.79 -10.71
C GLY A 76 -19.58 2.27 -10.85
N VAL A 77 -19.10 1.57 -9.81
CA VAL A 77 -18.93 0.11 -9.79
C VAL A 77 -19.65 -0.50 -8.60
N GLN A 78 -20.24 -1.67 -8.78
CA GLN A 78 -21.07 -2.37 -7.77
C GLN A 78 -20.26 -3.36 -6.92
N GLY A 79 -19.14 -2.90 -6.36
CA GLY A 79 -18.26 -3.72 -5.51
C GLY A 79 -17.59 -2.89 -4.43
N ILE A 80 -17.61 -3.36 -3.19
CA ILE A 80 -17.12 -2.63 -2.01
C ILE A 80 -16.06 -3.49 -1.32
N THR A 81 -15.01 -2.85 -0.82
CA THR A 81 -13.93 -3.52 -0.09
C THR A 81 -13.87 -2.96 1.33
N ILE A 82 -13.82 -3.84 2.33
CA ILE A 82 -13.55 -3.46 3.72
C ILE A 82 -12.27 -4.16 4.16
N LEU A 83 -11.34 -3.40 4.73
CA LEU A 83 -10.09 -3.89 5.29
C LEU A 83 -10.12 -3.70 6.80
N ASP A 84 -9.77 -4.75 7.54
CA ASP A 84 -9.59 -4.73 8.99
C ASP A 84 -8.14 -5.13 9.31
N ARG A 85 -7.32 -4.14 9.64
CA ARG A 85 -5.88 -4.26 9.90
C ARG A 85 -5.59 -5.11 11.13
N LEU A 86 -6.38 -4.92 12.20
CA LEU A 86 -6.18 -5.65 13.44
C LEU A 86 -6.47 -7.14 13.25
N LYS A 87 -7.53 -7.48 12.50
CA LYS A 87 -7.92 -8.87 12.23
C LYS A 87 -7.26 -9.46 10.98
N GLN A 88 -6.42 -8.71 10.28
CA GLN A 88 -5.84 -9.07 8.98
C GLN A 88 -6.89 -9.64 8.01
N ARG A 89 -8.02 -8.94 7.85
CA ARG A 89 -9.18 -9.45 7.11
C ARG A 89 -9.55 -8.53 5.96
N VAL A 90 -9.79 -9.14 4.80
CA VAL A 90 -10.42 -8.50 3.65
C VAL A 90 -11.86 -9.00 3.55
N THR A 91 -12.82 -8.08 3.44
CA THR A 91 -14.20 -8.38 3.04
C THR A 91 -14.44 -7.75 1.67
N LEU A 92 -14.78 -8.58 0.68
CA LEU A 92 -15.22 -8.10 -0.64
C LEU A 92 -16.73 -8.30 -0.74
N ILE A 93 -17.46 -7.21 -1.01
CA ILE A 93 -18.91 -7.17 -1.04
C ILE A 93 -19.36 -6.90 -2.47
N SER A 94 -20.23 -7.76 -3.00
CA SER A 94 -20.97 -7.50 -4.23
C SER A 94 -22.35 -6.96 -3.87
N THR A 95 -22.58 -5.69 -4.19
CA THR A 95 -23.89 -5.05 -3.92
C THR A 95 -24.97 -5.57 -4.85
N GLU A 96 -24.63 -5.83 -6.11
CA GLU A 96 -25.51 -6.44 -7.10
C GLU A 96 -26.05 -7.80 -6.63
N LYS A 97 -25.15 -8.67 -6.15
CA LYS A 97 -25.49 -10.04 -5.74
C LYS A 97 -25.93 -10.15 -4.28
N LYS A 98 -25.96 -9.05 -3.53
CA LYS A 98 -26.19 -9.02 -2.08
C LYS A 98 -25.42 -10.11 -1.34
N SER A 99 -24.13 -10.22 -1.64
CA SER A 99 -23.25 -11.24 -1.08
C SER A 99 -21.86 -10.71 -0.80
N TYR A 100 -21.11 -11.42 0.02
CA TYR A 100 -19.74 -11.06 0.34
C TYR A 100 -18.85 -12.28 0.57
N ILE A 101 -17.55 -12.12 0.34
CA ILE A 101 -16.53 -13.09 0.74
C ILE A 101 -15.60 -12.46 1.76
N GLN A 102 -15.06 -13.29 2.66
CA GLN A 102 -14.03 -12.89 3.62
C GLN A 102 -12.85 -13.83 3.55
N PHE A 103 -11.64 -13.28 3.62
CA PHE A 103 -10.41 -14.04 3.68
C PHE A 103 -9.32 -13.26 4.42
N LEU A 104 -8.30 -13.99 4.85
CA LEU A 104 -7.08 -13.43 5.43
C LEU A 104 -6.02 -13.39 4.31
N PRO A 105 -5.41 -12.24 4.00
CA PRO A 105 -4.35 -12.17 3.00
C PRO A 105 -3.07 -12.80 3.55
N VAL A 106 -2.35 -13.52 2.69
CA VAL A 106 -1.13 -14.25 3.09
C VAL A 106 0.05 -13.31 3.33
N ASN A 107 0.13 -12.20 2.57
CA ASN A 107 1.24 -11.24 2.62
C ASN A 107 0.91 -9.99 3.45
N GLY A 108 -0.10 -10.09 4.32
CA GLY A 108 -0.63 -8.95 5.06
C GLY A 108 -1.54 -8.03 4.24
N LEU A 109 -2.01 -6.97 4.89
CA LEU A 109 -2.86 -5.94 4.27
C LEU A 109 -2.00 -4.78 3.75
N SER A 110 -1.78 -4.75 2.44
CA SER A 110 -1.24 -3.59 1.71
C SER A 110 -2.36 -2.98 0.87
N ASN A 111 -2.40 -1.65 0.81
CA ASN A 111 -3.37 -0.91 0.02
C ASN A 111 -2.88 0.55 -0.19
N PRO A 112 -3.16 1.19 -1.35
CA PRO A 112 -2.74 2.59 -1.61
C PRO A 112 -3.31 3.65 -0.66
N PHE A 113 -4.30 3.32 0.16
CA PHE A 113 -4.85 4.22 1.18
C PHE A 113 -4.20 3.99 2.56
N MET A 114 -3.10 3.23 2.62
CA MET A 114 -2.41 2.85 3.86
C MET A 114 -0.90 3.00 3.72
N LEU A 115 -0.26 3.47 4.78
CA LEU A 115 1.21 3.51 4.91
C LEU A 115 1.69 2.41 5.86
N SER A 116 2.97 2.07 5.79
CA SER A 116 3.56 0.97 6.57
C SER A 116 5.01 1.23 7.00
N LEU A 117 5.37 0.69 8.17
CA LEU A 117 6.71 0.86 8.76
C LEU A 117 7.84 0.13 8.03
N ASN A 118 7.54 -0.64 6.98
CA ASN A 118 8.55 -1.30 6.15
C ASN A 118 9.11 -0.38 5.03
N MET A 119 8.71 0.89 5.03
CA MET A 119 9.20 1.93 4.13
C MET A 119 10.11 2.90 4.88
N THR A 120 10.98 3.57 4.14
CA THR A 120 11.76 4.70 4.66
C THR A 120 11.07 6.00 4.28
N TYR A 121 10.93 6.90 5.25
CA TYR A 121 10.28 8.19 5.08
C TYR A 121 11.28 9.32 5.27
N HIS A 122 11.19 10.35 4.45
CA HIS A 122 11.91 11.59 4.66
C HIS A 122 10.93 12.76 4.60
N ALA A 123 10.83 13.49 5.71
CA ALA A 123 10.03 14.69 5.79
C ALA A 123 10.56 15.74 4.81
N GLU A 124 9.65 16.33 4.04
CA GLU A 124 9.94 17.45 3.16
C GLU A 124 9.31 18.73 3.71
N GLY A 125 8.75 19.56 2.84
CA GLY A 125 8.00 20.76 3.23
C GLY A 125 6.51 20.48 3.48
N MET A 126 5.81 21.54 3.83
CA MET A 126 4.34 21.53 3.89
C MET A 126 3.73 21.65 2.48
N GLY A 127 2.44 21.32 2.39
CA GLY A 127 1.61 21.44 1.21
C GLY A 127 0.14 21.57 1.58
N THR A 128 -0.70 21.77 0.58
CA THR A 128 -2.16 21.83 0.74
C THR A 128 -2.82 21.07 -0.40
N VAL A 129 -3.75 20.17 -0.08
CA VAL A 129 -4.53 19.39 -1.05
C VAL A 129 -5.98 19.36 -0.58
N ALA A 130 -6.93 19.57 -1.51
CA ALA A 130 -8.36 19.69 -1.19
C ALA A 130 -8.69 20.70 -0.06
N GLY A 131 -7.87 21.74 0.12
CA GLY A 131 -8.03 22.74 1.18
C GLY A 131 -7.51 22.31 2.57
N HIS A 132 -6.86 21.16 2.69
CA HIS A 132 -6.28 20.66 3.93
C HIS A 132 -4.75 20.73 3.91
N GLU A 133 -4.16 21.19 5.01
CA GLU A 133 -2.71 21.19 5.17
C GLU A 133 -2.18 19.77 5.35
N CYS A 134 -1.03 19.50 4.77
CA CYS A 134 -0.33 18.23 4.89
C CYS A 134 1.18 18.44 4.83
N ARG A 135 1.92 17.49 5.41
CA ARG A 135 3.37 17.40 5.24
C ARG A 135 3.67 16.50 4.07
N ARG A 136 4.58 16.93 3.20
CA ARG A 136 5.08 16.11 2.10
C ARG A 136 6.19 15.19 2.61
N TRP A 137 6.19 13.98 2.08
CA TRP A 137 7.13 12.93 2.42
C TRP A 137 7.63 12.31 1.12
N SER A 138 8.94 12.13 1.01
CA SER A 138 9.49 11.15 0.07
C SER A 138 9.55 9.79 0.75
N ILE A 139 9.18 8.76 -0.02
CA ILE A 139 9.01 7.39 0.46
C ILE A 139 9.89 6.48 -0.39
N GLU A 140 10.71 5.67 0.27
CA GLU A 140 11.49 4.62 -0.38
C GLU A 140 11.00 3.25 0.11
N SER A 141 10.67 2.37 -0.83
CA SER A 141 10.30 0.98 -0.58
C SER A 141 11.23 0.03 -1.34
N PRO A 142 11.27 -1.27 -0.99
CA PRO A 142 12.00 -2.25 -1.78
C PRO A 142 11.54 -2.37 -3.25
N LYS A 143 10.35 -1.83 -3.57
CA LYS A 143 9.75 -1.91 -4.91
C LYS A 143 9.90 -0.63 -5.73
N GLY A 144 10.19 0.51 -5.10
CA GLY A 144 10.38 1.77 -5.81
C GLY A 144 10.31 2.97 -4.88
N LYS A 145 10.05 4.14 -5.48
CA LYS A 145 9.94 5.40 -4.76
C LYS A 145 8.57 6.02 -4.97
N ALA A 146 8.09 6.73 -3.95
CA ALA A 146 6.87 7.51 -4.01
C ALA A 146 7.03 8.84 -3.27
N GLN A 147 6.06 9.72 -3.47
CA GLN A 147 5.84 10.90 -2.65
C GLN A 147 4.42 10.86 -2.12
N ALA A 148 4.23 11.28 -0.87
CA ALA A 148 2.91 11.42 -0.27
C ALA A 148 2.75 12.77 0.44
N CYS A 149 1.54 13.32 0.46
CA CYS A 149 1.18 14.43 1.32
C CYS A 149 0.20 13.93 2.37
N VAL A 150 0.62 13.93 3.65
CA VAL A 150 -0.13 13.34 4.76
C VAL A 150 -0.45 14.42 5.79
N THR A 151 -1.71 14.48 6.22
CA THR A 151 -2.17 15.33 7.32
C THR A 151 -1.55 14.90 8.66
N ASP A 152 -1.61 15.77 9.67
CA ASP A 152 -1.09 15.43 11.01
C ASP A 152 -1.85 14.28 11.67
N ASP A 153 -3.13 14.09 11.34
CA ASP A 153 -3.95 13.00 11.84
C ASP A 153 -3.90 11.73 10.97
N GLY A 154 -3.10 11.69 9.90
CA GLY A 154 -2.77 10.46 9.16
C GLY A 154 -3.60 10.18 7.90
N VAL A 155 -4.39 11.15 7.44
CA VAL A 155 -5.05 11.09 6.12
C VAL A 155 -4.05 11.38 5.01
N ILE A 156 -3.88 10.43 4.09
CA ILE A 156 -3.09 10.62 2.85
C ILE A 156 -3.92 11.47 1.89
N LEU A 157 -3.52 12.71 1.61
CA LEU A 157 -4.25 13.58 0.70
C LEU A 157 -3.79 13.45 -0.76
N ALA A 158 -2.54 13.09 -0.99
CA ALA A 158 -2.03 12.82 -2.32
C ALA A 158 -0.89 11.81 -2.24
N GLU A 159 -0.74 11.01 -3.28
CA GLU A 159 0.38 10.10 -3.47
C GLU A 159 0.73 9.99 -4.95
N ALA A 160 2.02 9.86 -5.28
CA ALA A 160 2.47 9.58 -6.62
C ALA A 160 3.77 8.78 -6.61
N GLY A 161 3.85 7.76 -7.47
CA GLY A 161 5.04 6.92 -7.61
C GLY A 161 4.69 5.44 -7.53
N VAL A 162 5.60 4.64 -6.97
CA VAL A 162 5.47 3.19 -6.81
C VAL A 162 5.12 2.86 -5.38
N ASP A 163 3.97 2.21 -5.17
CA ASP A 163 3.52 1.78 -3.84
C ASP A 163 4.27 0.54 -3.31
N SER A 164 3.88 0.05 -2.13
CA SER A 164 4.44 -1.18 -1.52
C SER A 164 4.23 -2.44 -2.36
N ASP A 165 3.21 -2.46 -3.20
CA ASP A 165 2.90 -3.59 -4.08
C ASP A 165 3.66 -3.53 -5.42
N GLY A 166 4.44 -2.46 -5.63
CA GLY A 166 5.19 -2.24 -6.86
C GLY A 166 4.35 -1.66 -7.99
N VAL A 167 3.15 -1.15 -7.69
CA VAL A 167 2.26 -0.57 -8.68
C VAL A 167 2.53 0.92 -8.78
N SER A 168 2.79 1.39 -10.00
CA SER A 168 2.89 2.83 -10.26
C SER A 168 1.50 3.45 -10.37
N GLY A 169 1.30 4.58 -9.70
CA GLY A 169 0.06 5.33 -9.79
C GLY A 169 0.17 6.74 -9.24
N LYS A 170 -0.94 7.45 -9.36
CA LYS A 170 -1.17 8.73 -8.67
C LYS A 170 -2.54 8.68 -8.00
N MET A 171 -2.65 9.28 -6.83
CA MET A 171 -3.87 9.47 -6.07
C MET A 171 -3.92 10.91 -5.55
N GLU A 172 -5.10 11.52 -5.55
CA GLU A 172 -5.30 12.86 -5.00
C GLU A 172 -6.71 12.97 -4.41
N ALA A 173 -6.82 13.53 -3.21
CA ALA A 173 -8.08 13.82 -2.54
C ALA A 173 -8.79 14.96 -3.27
N GLU A 174 -10.07 14.76 -3.54
CA GLU A 174 -10.97 15.76 -4.11
C GLU A 174 -11.83 16.41 -3.02
N ASN A 175 -12.25 15.64 -2.02
CA ASN A 175 -13.02 16.12 -0.88
C ASN A 175 -12.67 15.31 0.37
N VAL A 176 -12.57 15.97 1.52
CA VAL A 176 -12.32 15.36 2.83
C VAL A 176 -13.42 15.81 3.78
N THR A 177 -14.02 14.89 4.51
CA THR A 177 -15.12 15.20 5.43
C THR A 177 -14.98 14.40 6.72
N TYR A 178 -14.68 15.10 7.80
CA TYR A 178 -14.63 14.55 9.16
C TYR A 178 -16.04 14.47 9.74
N ARG A 179 -16.43 13.29 10.23
CA ARG A 179 -17.71 13.03 10.88
C ARG A 179 -17.66 11.68 11.57
N ASP A 180 -18.42 11.51 12.64
CA ASP A 180 -18.55 10.20 13.29
C ASP A 180 -19.11 9.16 12.32
N LEU A 181 -18.50 7.97 12.30
CA LEU A 181 -18.93 6.85 11.47
C LEU A 181 -19.42 5.71 12.36
N PRO A 182 -20.65 5.22 12.17
CA PRO A 182 -21.12 4.06 12.94
C PRO A 182 -20.30 2.82 12.56
N ALA A 183 -20.10 1.91 13.52
CA ALA A 183 -19.36 0.66 13.31
C ALA A 183 -19.91 -0.16 12.13
N SER A 184 -21.22 -0.12 11.90
CA SER A 184 -21.89 -0.78 10.77
C SER A 184 -21.39 -0.30 9.39
N THR A 185 -20.74 0.86 9.30
CA THR A 185 -20.05 1.30 8.07
C THR A 185 -19.02 0.28 7.62
N PHE A 186 -18.34 -0.36 8.57
CA PHE A 186 -17.23 -1.27 8.36
C PHE A 186 -17.66 -2.75 8.45
N GLU A 187 -18.95 -3.01 8.29
CA GLU A 187 -19.51 -4.36 8.26
C GLU A 187 -20.18 -4.65 6.90
N PRO A 188 -20.29 -5.92 6.48
CA PRO A 188 -21.18 -6.30 5.40
C PRO A 188 -22.62 -5.83 5.72
N PRO A 189 -23.34 -5.24 4.76
CA PRO A 189 -24.71 -4.80 5.02
C PRO A 189 -25.61 -5.96 5.45
N GLU A 190 -26.62 -5.64 6.26
CA GLU A 190 -27.59 -6.62 6.73
C GLU A 190 -28.29 -7.34 5.56
N GLY A 191 -28.55 -8.64 5.74
CA GLY A 191 -29.18 -9.48 4.72
C GLY A 191 -28.25 -9.94 3.59
N TYR A 192 -26.98 -9.53 3.58
CA TYR A 192 -26.02 -10.04 2.60
C TYR A 192 -25.57 -11.46 2.95
N GLN A 193 -25.47 -12.32 1.93
CA GLN A 193 -25.05 -13.70 2.11
C GLN A 193 -23.52 -13.84 2.07
N LYS A 194 -22.95 -14.48 3.09
CA LYS A 194 -21.53 -14.86 3.07
C LYS A 194 -21.33 -16.04 2.14
N ILE A 195 -20.46 -15.89 1.15
CA ILE A 195 -20.03 -16.98 0.27
C ILE A 195 -18.71 -17.54 0.82
N GLN A 196 -18.65 -18.85 1.06
CA GLN A 196 -17.39 -19.52 1.34
C GLN A 196 -16.61 -19.66 0.03
N ARG A 197 -15.36 -19.19 0.00
CA ARG A 197 -14.45 -19.58 -1.09
C ARG A 197 -14.14 -21.05 -0.90
N ASN A 198 -14.82 -21.93 -1.64
CA ASN A 198 -14.42 -23.33 -1.71
C ASN A 198 -13.05 -23.36 -2.40
N THR A 199 -11.97 -23.38 -1.62
CA THR A 199 -10.67 -23.81 -2.13
C THR A 199 -10.90 -25.22 -2.67
N PRO A 200 -10.56 -25.54 -3.93
CA PRO A 200 -10.51 -26.93 -4.35
C PRO A 200 -9.51 -27.59 -3.41
N SER A 201 -9.99 -28.41 -2.47
CA SER A 201 -9.13 -29.35 -1.78
C SER A 201 -8.43 -30.11 -2.89
N GLN A 202 -7.10 -30.01 -2.98
CA GLN A 202 -6.31 -31.00 -3.67
C GLN A 202 -6.68 -32.33 -3.02
N LYS A 203 -7.70 -33.00 -3.56
CA LYS A 203 -7.77 -34.46 -3.47
C LYS A 203 -6.51 -34.89 -4.19
N VAL A 204 -5.46 -35.13 -3.41
CA VAL A 204 -4.44 -36.11 -3.75
C VAL A 204 -5.27 -37.34 -4.10
N ARG A 205 -5.48 -37.57 -5.39
CA ARG A 205 -5.86 -38.89 -5.89
C ARG A 205 -4.65 -39.75 -5.59
N GLN A 206 -4.59 -40.27 -4.35
CA GLN A 206 -3.87 -41.49 -4.08
C GLN A 206 -4.40 -42.48 -5.09
N GLY A 207 -3.50 -42.94 -5.96
CA GLY A 207 -3.84 -43.73 -7.14
C GLY A 207 -4.65 -44.94 -6.74
N GLU A 208 -5.90 -44.97 -7.18
CA GLU A 208 -6.66 -46.20 -7.21
C GLU A 208 -6.27 -46.93 -8.51
N PRO A 209 -5.76 -48.17 -8.43
CA PRO A 209 -5.33 -48.91 -9.60
C PRO A 209 -6.54 -49.26 -10.46
N VAL A 210 -6.50 -48.88 -11.73
CA VAL A 210 -7.54 -49.21 -12.71
C VAL A 210 -7.45 -50.71 -13.02
N PRO A 211 -8.50 -51.52 -12.82
CA PRO A 211 -8.51 -52.91 -13.24
C PRO A 211 -8.68 -52.97 -14.77
N GLY A 212 -7.75 -53.62 -15.46
CA GLY A 212 -7.91 -53.96 -16.88
C GLY A 212 -6.82 -53.41 -17.79
N ALA A 213 -5.60 -53.91 -17.63
CA ALA A 213 -4.64 -53.96 -18.72
C ALA A 213 -4.06 -55.38 -18.77
N ASN A 214 -4.35 -56.08 -19.87
CA ASN A 214 -4.00 -57.47 -20.10
C ASN A 214 -2.49 -57.71 -19.97
N VAL A 215 -2.13 -58.63 -19.09
CA VAL A 215 -0.80 -59.24 -19.06
C VAL A 215 -0.81 -60.39 -20.05
N VAL A 216 -0.09 -60.23 -21.18
CA VAL A 216 0.38 -61.37 -21.96
C VAL A 216 1.82 -61.65 -21.50
N HIS A 217 1.99 -62.80 -20.87
CA HIS A 217 3.28 -63.34 -20.48
C HIS A 217 4.14 -63.68 -21.70
N HIS A 218 5.40 -63.26 -21.69
CA HIS A 218 6.48 -64.11 -22.19
C HIS A 218 7.71 -64.02 -21.28
N HIS A 219 8.36 -65.17 -21.21
CA HIS A 219 9.31 -65.64 -20.21
C HIS A 219 10.70 -65.00 -20.32
N ALA A 220 11.31 -64.88 -19.13
CA ALA A 220 12.70 -65.18 -18.76
C ALA A 220 13.82 -64.91 -19.78
N GLU A 221 14.76 -64.04 -19.40
CA GLU A 221 16.16 -64.47 -19.32
C GLU A 221 16.99 -63.63 -18.34
N THR A 222 17.89 -64.35 -17.69
CA THR A 222 18.93 -63.99 -16.73
C THR A 222 19.94 -62.97 -17.21
N GLY A 223 20.51 -62.17 -16.28
CA GLY A 223 21.93 -61.79 -16.39
C GLY A 223 22.30 -60.36 -16.00
N HIS A 224 23.04 -60.28 -14.89
CA HIS A 224 24.34 -59.59 -14.76
C HIS A 224 24.46 -58.06 -14.64
N GLN A 225 25.11 -57.71 -13.51
CA GLN A 225 26.18 -56.72 -13.32
C GLN A 225 25.93 -55.24 -13.66
N ILE A 226 25.86 -54.45 -12.59
CA ILE A 226 26.41 -53.09 -12.55
C ILE A 226 27.88 -53.25 -12.16
N ASP A 227 28.84 -52.88 -13.03
CA ASP A 227 29.92 -51.95 -12.69
C ASP A 227 30.81 -51.57 -13.89
N THR A 228 31.33 -50.34 -13.82
CA THR A 228 32.52 -49.75 -14.45
C THR A 228 32.48 -49.44 -15.95
N THR A 229 32.49 -48.14 -16.28
CA THR A 229 33.62 -47.42 -16.93
C THR A 229 33.10 -46.21 -17.74
N GLN A 230 33.53 -45.02 -17.31
CA GLN A 230 33.48 -43.64 -17.82
C GLN A 230 33.73 -43.44 -19.37
N PRO A 231 33.57 -42.25 -20.02
CA PRO A 231 32.57 -41.15 -20.01
C PRO A 231 32.10 -40.67 -21.45
N ALA A 232 31.50 -39.47 -21.53
CA ALA A 232 31.24 -38.57 -22.69
C ALA A 232 29.82 -38.66 -23.27
N ALA A 233 29.14 -37.60 -23.74
CA ALA A 233 29.56 -36.28 -24.17
C ALA A 233 28.39 -35.26 -24.05
N SER A 234 28.75 -33.99 -24.02
CA SER A 234 27.92 -32.84 -24.40
C SER A 234 27.31 -33.02 -25.79
N ASN A 235 26.03 -32.68 -25.96
CA ASN A 235 25.47 -32.47 -27.29
C ASN A 235 24.87 -31.06 -27.39
N ASP A 236 25.67 -30.16 -27.95
CA ASP A 236 25.23 -28.94 -28.60
C ASP A 236 24.48 -29.30 -29.88
N SER A 237 23.43 -28.55 -30.21
CA SER A 237 22.94 -28.46 -31.58
C SER A 237 22.40 -27.05 -31.81
N ALA A 238 23.24 -26.24 -32.43
CA ALA A 238 22.88 -25.01 -33.11
C ALA A 238 22.08 -25.34 -34.38
N GLY A 239 21.04 -24.55 -34.63
CA GLY A 239 20.35 -24.43 -35.91
C GLY A 239 20.34 -22.95 -36.30
N ASP A 240 20.88 -22.69 -37.49
CA ASP A 240 21.19 -21.45 -38.16
C ASP A 240 19.96 -20.77 -38.80
N GLY A 241 20.07 -19.46 -39.06
CA GLY A 241 19.03 -18.73 -39.80
C GLY A 241 19.10 -17.22 -39.71
N SER A 242 20.16 -16.63 -40.28
CA SER A 242 20.43 -15.21 -40.51
C SER A 242 19.28 -14.38 -41.09
N VAL A 243 19.12 -13.12 -40.63
CA VAL A 243 18.78 -11.96 -41.50
C VAL A 243 19.23 -10.61 -40.87
N TYR A 244 20.26 -10.05 -41.50
CA TYR A 244 20.59 -8.64 -41.79
C TYR A 244 20.20 -7.48 -40.84
N HIS A 245 21.25 -6.82 -40.35
CA HIS A 245 21.28 -5.39 -40.00
C HIS A 245 21.51 -4.52 -41.25
N SER A 246 20.92 -3.33 -41.25
CA SER A 246 21.50 -2.13 -41.87
C SER A 246 21.26 -0.94 -40.95
N ASP A 247 22.29 -0.57 -40.20
CA ASP A 247 22.51 0.80 -39.73
C ASP A 247 22.89 1.68 -40.93
N GLN A 248 22.41 2.92 -41.01
CA GLN A 248 23.31 4.08 -41.11
C GLN A 248 22.58 5.43 -40.88
N PRO A 249 23.18 6.37 -40.13
CA PRO A 249 22.71 7.74 -39.98
C PRO A 249 23.28 8.67 -41.07
N SER A 250 22.60 9.77 -41.37
CA SER A 250 23.12 10.85 -42.22
C SER A 250 23.30 12.15 -41.44
N HIS A 251 24.56 12.58 -41.33
CA HIS A 251 24.96 13.94 -40.99
C HIS A 251 25.23 14.74 -42.29
N GLY A 252 24.73 15.97 -42.37
CA GLY A 252 25.56 17.13 -42.74
C GLY A 252 25.39 17.81 -44.11
N ALA A 253 25.25 19.15 -44.03
CA ALA A 253 25.48 20.22 -45.04
C ALA A 253 24.46 20.33 -46.19
N GLY A 254 23.94 21.50 -46.59
CA GLY A 254 24.27 22.89 -46.32
C GLY A 254 24.14 23.68 -47.62
N GLN A 255 23.16 24.59 -47.72
CA GLN A 255 23.12 25.84 -48.51
C GLN A 255 21.76 26.51 -48.33
#